data_AF-U7NG82-F1
#
_entry.id   AF-U7NG82-F1
#
_cell.length_a   1.000
_cell.length_b   1.000
_cell.length_c   1.000
_cell.angle_alpha   90.00
_cell.angle_beta   90.00
_cell.angle_gamma   90.00
#
_symmetry.space_group_name_H-M   'P 1'
#
loop_
_entity.id
_entity.type
_entity.pdbx_description
1 polymer ?
#
loop_
_entity_poly.entity_id
_entity_poly.type
_entity_poly.pdbx_seq_one_letter_code
_entity_poly.pdbx_strand_id
1 'polypeptide(L)'
;MNVTVFGTGYVGLVQGTILAEVGHQVVCVDVDADKVARLEQGVIPIHEPGLEGLVRQNTTAGRLAFTTDAAMAVAHGEIQFIAVGTPPDEDGSADLQYVLRVADTIATHMESHRIIVDKSTVPVGTADRVRARVTEVLAERCRAELTFDVVSNPEFLKEGSAVADCQKPDRILIGTQDEHSVEVMRELYAPFNRNHDRLIVMDVRSAELTKYAANCMLATKISFMNEIANLAERLGADIEAVRQGIGSDPRIGYHFIYPGIGYGGSCFPKDVKALIRTAEETGFDSRVLKAVEARNAEQKTTLFQKIHRHYGGELAGRTFALWGLAFKPNTDDMREAPSRVLMEALWQAGARVQAFDPEAMGETQRLYGQRDDLALSGTKEAALRGADALVIVTEWQCFRAPDFALLRERLKAPVIFDGRNLYEPSRMASKGFAYYSVGRPFLPVKVAD
;
A
#
# COMPACT_ATOMS: atom_id res chain seq x y z
N MET A 1 10.67 -10.25 25.90
CA MET A 1 11.36 -10.98 24.82
C MET A 1 12.27 -10.02 24.07
N ASN A 2 13.38 -10.53 23.54
CA ASN A 2 14.30 -9.78 22.68
C ASN A 2 14.00 -10.12 21.21
N VAL A 3 13.75 -9.09 20.42
CA VAL A 3 13.32 -9.21 19.02
C VAL A 3 14.25 -8.39 18.14
N THR A 4 14.67 -8.98 17.03
CA THR A 4 15.40 -8.27 15.97
C THR A 4 14.54 -8.19 14.74
N VAL A 5 14.50 -7.03 14.09
CA VAL A 5 13.72 -6.79 12.87
C VAL A 5 14.65 -6.27 11.78
N PHE A 6 14.86 -7.07 10.72
CA PHE A 6 15.62 -6.69 9.55
C PHE A 6 14.73 -6.00 8.52
N GLY A 7 15.10 -4.76 8.18
CA GLY A 7 14.37 -3.88 7.29
C GLY A 7 13.58 -2.82 8.06
N THR A 8 13.83 -1.54 7.75
CA THR A 8 13.15 -0.40 8.38
C THR A 8 12.23 0.36 7.41
N GLY A 9 11.67 -0.37 6.43
CA GLY A 9 10.53 0.12 5.64
C GLY A 9 9.23 0.15 6.46
N TYR A 10 8.10 0.42 5.81
CA TYR A 10 6.77 0.47 6.47
C TYR A 10 6.51 -0.72 7.40
N VAL A 11 6.71 -1.94 6.90
CA VAL A 11 6.40 -3.16 7.66
C VAL A 11 7.29 -3.30 8.88
N GLY A 12 8.62 -3.32 8.69
CA GLY A 12 9.55 -3.58 9.78
C GLY A 12 9.60 -2.46 10.81
N LEU A 13 9.56 -1.19 10.39
CA LEU A 13 9.58 -0.05 11.32
C LEU A 13 8.32 -0.01 12.18
N VAL A 14 7.13 -0.19 11.59
CA VAL A 14 5.87 -0.22 12.35
C VAL A 14 5.84 -1.43 13.27
N GLN A 15 6.13 -2.63 12.75
CA GLN A 15 6.10 -3.86 13.55
C GLN A 15 7.07 -3.80 14.73
N GLY A 16 8.32 -3.37 14.50
CA GLY A 16 9.32 -3.23 15.56
C GLY A 16 8.91 -2.21 16.61
N THR A 17 8.39 -1.05 16.19
CA THR A 17 7.91 -0.01 17.11
C THR A 17 6.72 -0.49 17.95
N ILE A 18 5.76 -1.20 17.34
CA ILE A 18 4.58 -1.70 18.06
C ILE A 18 4.94 -2.83 19.03
N LEU A 19 5.92 -3.68 18.71
CA LEU A 19 6.43 -4.67 19.65
C LEU A 19 7.16 -4.00 20.83
N ALA A 20 7.94 -2.95 20.57
CA ALA A 20 8.60 -2.18 21.64
C ALA A 20 7.58 -1.48 22.55
N GLU A 21 6.50 -0.96 21.98
CA GLU A 21 5.43 -0.27 22.71
C GLU A 21 4.75 -1.16 23.75
N VAL A 22 4.58 -2.45 23.46
CA VAL A 22 4.01 -3.43 24.40
C VAL A 22 5.02 -4.03 25.38
N GLY A 23 6.28 -3.56 25.35
CA GLY A 23 7.30 -3.88 26.35
C GLY A 23 8.40 -4.84 25.90
N HIS A 24 8.44 -5.25 24.63
CA HIS A 24 9.56 -6.06 24.13
C HIS A 24 10.83 -5.20 23.92
N GLN A 25 11.99 -5.84 23.90
CA GLN A 25 13.27 -5.21 23.61
C GLN A 25 13.60 -5.42 22.14
N VAL A 26 13.55 -4.37 21.34
CA VAL A 26 13.57 -4.45 19.87
C VAL A 26 14.80 -3.75 19.29
N VAL A 27 15.52 -4.46 18.42
CA VAL A 27 16.57 -3.89 17.57
C VAL A 27 16.12 -3.95 16.11
N CYS A 28 16.00 -2.78 15.48
CA CYS A 28 15.70 -2.65 14.06
C CYS A 28 17.01 -2.47 13.27
N VAL A 29 17.20 -3.27 12.23
CA VAL A 29 18.42 -3.29 11.42
C VAL A 29 18.12 -2.83 10.01
N ASP A 30 18.94 -1.95 9.45
CA ASP A 30 18.91 -1.60 8.04
C ASP A 30 20.35 -1.49 7.50
N VAL A 31 20.53 -1.73 6.20
CA VAL A 31 21.84 -1.58 5.53
C VAL A 31 22.12 -0.12 5.18
N ASP A 32 21.08 0.71 5.15
CA ASP A 32 21.17 2.14 4.86
C ASP A 32 21.54 2.92 6.12
N ALA A 33 22.83 3.27 6.23
CA ALA A 33 23.37 3.99 7.38
C ALA A 33 22.75 5.39 7.58
N ASP A 34 22.43 6.10 6.49
CA ASP A 34 21.82 7.42 6.56
C ASP A 34 20.39 7.32 7.12
N LYS A 35 19.64 6.29 6.70
CA LYS A 35 18.32 6.00 7.23
C LYS A 35 18.37 5.63 8.72
N VAL A 36 19.32 4.78 9.13
CA VAL A 36 19.52 4.42 10.54
C VAL A 36 19.84 5.66 11.38
N ALA A 37 20.80 6.49 10.94
CA ALA A 37 21.17 7.71 11.65
C ALA A 37 19.99 8.69 11.82
N ARG A 38 19.13 8.80 10.80
CA ARG A 38 17.88 9.58 10.89
C ARG A 38 16.90 8.99 11.90
N LEU A 39 16.71 7.67 11.90
CA LEU A 39 15.83 6.99 12.84
C LEU A 39 16.29 7.14 14.30
N GLU A 40 17.60 7.07 14.56
CA GLU A 40 18.18 7.33 15.88
C GLU A 40 17.90 8.76 16.37
N GLN A 41 17.81 9.72 15.45
CA GLN A 41 17.44 11.11 15.73
C GLN A 41 15.90 11.32 15.81
N GLY A 42 15.11 10.25 15.67
CA GLY A 42 13.65 10.31 15.67
C GLY A 42 13.07 10.99 14.42
N VAL A 43 13.79 10.95 13.30
CA VAL A 43 13.34 11.42 11.98
C VAL A 43 12.88 10.20 11.16
N ILE A 44 11.57 10.11 10.95
CA ILE A 44 10.95 8.96 10.29
C ILE A 44 11.03 9.10 8.76
N PRO A 45 11.47 8.08 8.01
CA PRO A 45 11.64 8.14 6.56
C PRO A 45 10.34 7.86 5.76
N ILE A 46 9.20 7.69 6.43
CA ILE A 46 7.89 7.34 5.85
C ILE A 46 6.78 8.17 6.52
N HIS A 47 5.68 8.40 5.82
CA HIS A 47 4.49 9.03 6.40
C HIS A 47 3.51 7.97 6.96
N GLU A 48 3.49 7.79 8.28
CA GLU A 48 2.52 6.91 8.95
C GLU A 48 1.96 7.60 10.20
N PRO A 49 0.63 7.87 10.27
CA PRO A 49 0.03 8.57 11.40
C PRO A 49 0.32 7.92 12.75
N GLY A 50 0.89 8.71 13.67
CA GLY A 50 1.21 8.30 15.05
C GLY A 50 2.54 7.56 15.22
N LEU A 51 3.22 7.17 14.15
CA LEU A 51 4.46 6.38 14.23
C LEU A 51 5.62 7.16 14.86
N GLU A 52 5.83 8.41 14.47
CA GLU A 52 6.95 9.25 14.96
C GLU A 52 6.95 9.40 16.49
N GLY A 53 5.76 9.61 17.07
CA GLY A 53 5.60 9.70 18.52
C GLY A 53 6.00 8.41 19.23
N LEU A 54 5.54 7.26 18.70
CA LEU A 54 5.83 5.95 19.27
C LEU A 54 7.31 5.58 19.16
N VAL A 55 7.96 5.88 18.02
CA VAL A 55 9.40 5.65 17.84
C VAL A 55 10.21 6.44 18.87
N ARG A 56 9.93 7.74 19.02
CA ARG A 56 10.64 8.59 19.99
C ARG A 56 10.46 8.13 21.42
N GLN A 57 9.24 7.77 21.80
CA GLN A 57 8.92 7.27 23.14
C GLN A 57 9.67 5.97 23.45
N ASN A 58 9.66 5.00 22.53
CA ASN A 58 10.30 3.70 22.76
C ASN A 58 11.83 3.75 22.67
N THR A 59 12.38 4.64 21.84
CA THR A 59 13.83 4.91 21.81
C THR A 59 14.28 5.55 23.12
N THR A 60 13.55 6.55 23.61
CA THR A 60 13.83 7.20 24.92
C THR A 60 13.71 6.22 26.08
N ALA A 61 12.74 5.30 26.01
CA ALA A 61 12.56 4.27 27.03
C ALA A 61 13.58 3.12 26.94
N GLY A 62 14.49 3.14 25.96
CA GLY A 62 15.52 2.12 25.77
C GLY A 62 14.95 0.76 25.33
N ARG A 63 13.74 0.71 24.78
CA ARG A 63 13.09 -0.52 24.27
C ARG A 63 13.21 -0.70 22.77
N LEU A 64 13.53 0.37 22.04
CA LEU A 64 13.72 0.36 20.59
C LEU A 64 15.09 0.96 20.27
N ALA A 65 15.89 0.22 19.51
CA ALA A 65 17.16 0.68 18.99
C ALA A 65 17.23 0.46 17.48
N PHE A 66 18.04 1.28 16.80
CA PHE A 66 18.33 1.15 15.37
C PHE A 66 19.82 0.89 15.20
N THR A 67 20.20 0.09 14.20
CA THR A 67 21.62 -0.22 13.96
C THR A 67 21.87 -0.67 12.53
N THR A 68 23.12 -0.56 12.10
CA THR A 68 23.67 -1.25 10.92
C THR A 68 24.48 -2.49 11.30
N ASP A 69 24.72 -2.74 12.60
CA ASP A 69 25.49 -3.88 13.10
C ASP A 69 24.62 -5.13 13.18
N ALA A 70 24.70 -5.96 12.13
CA ALA A 70 23.95 -7.20 12.06
C ALA A 70 24.40 -8.24 13.09
N ALA A 71 25.69 -8.31 13.44
CA ALA A 71 26.20 -9.31 14.37
C ALA A 71 25.64 -9.07 15.79
N MET A 72 25.67 -7.81 16.23
CA MET A 72 25.03 -7.41 17.48
C MET A 72 23.54 -7.71 17.48
N ALA A 73 22.84 -7.40 16.39
CA ALA A 73 21.40 -7.61 16.30
C ALA A 73 21.01 -9.11 16.29
N VAL A 74 21.77 -9.97 15.62
CA VAL A 74 21.56 -11.43 15.64
C VAL A 74 21.85 -12.02 17.03
N ALA A 75 22.83 -11.48 17.75
CA ALA A 75 23.12 -11.86 19.13
C ALA A 75 21.98 -11.43 20.09
N HIS A 76 21.38 -10.26 19.86
CA HIS A 76 20.30 -9.70 20.67
C HIS A 76 19.00 -10.51 20.60
N GLY A 77 18.48 -10.72 19.39
CA GLY A 77 17.15 -11.28 19.18
C GLY A 77 17.13 -12.81 19.32
N GLU A 78 16.18 -13.33 20.08
CA GLU A 78 15.81 -14.75 19.97
C GLU A 78 14.95 -14.97 18.72
N ILE A 79 14.08 -13.98 18.44
CA ILE A 79 13.18 -13.93 17.30
C ILE A 79 13.74 -12.93 16.28
N GLN A 80 13.91 -13.39 15.05
CA GLN A 80 14.57 -12.68 13.96
C GLN A 80 13.56 -12.43 12.83
N PHE A 81 12.93 -11.26 12.80
CA PHE A 81 11.99 -10.90 11.74
C PHE A 81 12.72 -10.47 10.46
N ILE A 82 12.37 -11.10 9.34
CA ILE A 82 12.73 -10.65 8.00
C ILE A 82 11.56 -9.81 7.47
N ALA A 83 11.75 -8.49 7.43
CA ALA A 83 10.75 -7.51 7.02
C ALA A 83 11.27 -6.57 5.91
N VAL A 84 12.16 -7.11 5.06
CA VAL A 84 12.71 -6.41 3.88
C VAL A 84 11.73 -6.43 2.71
N GLY A 85 11.91 -5.51 1.77
CA GLY A 85 11.09 -5.45 0.57
C GLY A 85 11.31 -6.65 -0.36
N THR A 86 10.24 -7.06 -1.04
CA THR A 86 10.23 -8.04 -2.12
C THR A 86 9.69 -7.37 -3.39
N PRO A 87 10.49 -6.48 -4.01
CA PRO A 87 10.07 -5.80 -5.24
C PRO A 87 9.81 -6.82 -6.36
N PRO A 88 9.01 -6.48 -7.38
CA PRO A 88 8.88 -7.33 -8.56
C PRO A 88 10.20 -7.36 -9.35
N ASP A 89 10.56 -8.51 -9.89
CA ASP A 89 11.61 -8.69 -10.89
C ASP A 89 11.11 -8.28 -12.29
N GLU A 90 11.98 -8.27 -13.31
CA GLU A 90 11.66 -7.89 -14.69
C GLU A 90 10.51 -8.73 -15.29
N ASP A 91 10.39 -10.00 -14.87
CA ASP A 91 9.33 -10.92 -15.29
C ASP A 91 8.05 -10.88 -14.43
N GLY A 92 8.02 -10.01 -13.41
CA GLY A 92 6.90 -9.85 -12.48
C GLY A 92 6.87 -10.85 -11.32
N SER A 93 7.84 -11.76 -11.22
CA SER A 93 8.05 -12.58 -10.02
C SER A 93 8.50 -11.73 -8.83
N ALA A 94 8.43 -12.27 -7.61
CA ALA A 94 8.93 -11.56 -6.43
C ALA A 94 10.44 -11.76 -6.28
N ASP A 95 11.20 -10.67 -6.17
CA ASP A 95 12.63 -10.71 -5.92
C ASP A 95 12.92 -11.06 -4.44
N LEU A 96 13.58 -12.21 -4.26
CA LEU A 96 13.90 -12.79 -2.94
C LEU A 96 15.35 -12.55 -2.51
N GLN A 97 16.15 -11.81 -3.28
CA GLN A 97 17.57 -11.60 -2.96
C GLN A 97 17.78 -11.00 -1.57
N TYR A 98 16.92 -10.05 -1.19
CA TYR A 98 17.01 -9.36 0.09
C TYR A 98 16.65 -10.26 1.26
N VAL A 99 15.61 -11.10 1.10
CA VAL A 99 15.17 -12.07 2.10
C VAL A 99 16.28 -13.10 2.35
N LEU A 100 16.82 -13.68 1.28
CA LEU A 100 17.87 -14.69 1.38
C LEU A 100 19.18 -14.11 1.92
N ARG A 101 19.50 -12.85 1.62
CA ARG A 101 20.65 -12.16 2.21
C ARG A 101 20.48 -11.92 3.70
N VAL A 102 19.27 -11.61 4.18
CA VAL A 102 19.02 -11.52 5.63
C VAL A 102 19.15 -12.90 6.28
N ALA A 103 18.61 -13.96 5.65
CA ALA A 103 18.77 -15.33 6.13
C ALA A 103 20.25 -15.74 6.24
N ASP A 104 21.05 -15.39 5.23
CA ASP A 104 22.50 -15.56 5.21
C ASP A 104 23.20 -14.82 6.38
N THR A 105 22.86 -13.55 6.60
CA THR A 105 23.38 -12.75 7.70
C THR A 105 23.04 -13.35 9.07
N ILE A 106 21.79 -13.80 9.27
CA ILE A 106 21.37 -14.47 10.51
C ILE A 106 22.18 -15.75 10.70
N ALA A 107 22.28 -16.58 9.67
CA ALA A 107 23.02 -17.83 9.69
C ALA A 107 24.53 -17.61 9.90
N THR A 108 25.08 -16.48 9.47
CA THR A 108 26.50 -16.11 9.64
C THR A 108 26.84 -15.76 11.08
N HIS A 109 25.92 -15.14 11.81
CA HIS A 109 26.18 -14.58 13.13
C HIS A 109 25.51 -15.31 14.29
N MET A 110 24.59 -16.24 14.03
CA MET A 110 23.92 -16.97 15.10
C MET A 110 24.88 -17.91 15.85
N GLU A 111 24.74 -17.94 17.17
CA GLU A 111 25.57 -18.73 18.09
C GLU A 111 24.73 -19.63 19.02
N SER A 112 23.41 -19.51 18.95
CA SER A 112 22.43 -20.34 19.66
C SER A 112 21.15 -20.41 18.84
N HIS A 113 20.16 -21.17 19.32
CA HIS A 113 18.89 -21.35 18.62
C HIS A 113 18.21 -20.02 18.25
N ARG A 114 17.59 -19.95 17.07
CA ARG A 114 16.87 -18.78 16.56
C ARG A 114 15.55 -19.16 15.91
N ILE A 115 14.53 -18.33 16.12
CA ILE A 115 13.27 -18.38 15.37
C ILE A 115 13.32 -17.29 14.31
N ILE A 116 13.42 -17.69 13.05
CA ILE A 116 13.47 -16.80 11.89
C ILE A 116 12.05 -16.62 11.38
N VAL A 117 11.58 -15.38 11.35
CA VAL A 117 10.19 -15.06 11.03
C VAL A 117 10.12 -14.29 9.71
N ASP A 118 9.61 -14.94 8.67
CA ASP A 118 9.33 -14.30 7.39
C ASP A 118 8.07 -13.44 7.53
N LYS A 119 8.27 -12.13 7.67
CA LYS A 119 7.20 -11.11 7.69
C LYS A 119 6.96 -10.53 6.29
N SER A 120 8.02 -10.46 5.49
CA SER A 120 7.97 -10.03 4.10
C SER A 120 6.91 -10.83 3.33
N THR A 121 6.22 -10.18 2.39
CA THR A 121 5.31 -10.90 1.49
C THR A 121 6.14 -11.69 0.49
N VAL A 122 6.16 -13.02 0.64
CA VAL A 122 7.04 -13.93 -0.11
C VAL A 122 6.23 -15.08 -0.72
N PRO A 123 6.51 -15.51 -1.97
CA PRO A 123 5.79 -16.61 -2.62
C PRO A 123 5.84 -17.91 -1.81
N VAL A 124 4.90 -18.81 -2.09
CA VAL A 124 4.83 -20.12 -1.41
C VAL A 124 6.12 -20.92 -1.63
N GLY A 125 6.68 -21.45 -0.55
CA GLY A 125 7.95 -22.19 -0.54
C GLY A 125 9.18 -21.31 -0.29
N THR A 126 9.02 -20.01 0.00
CA THR A 126 10.17 -19.15 0.32
C THR A 126 10.78 -19.53 1.65
N ALA A 127 9.96 -19.85 2.66
CA ALA A 127 10.47 -20.34 3.94
C ALA A 127 11.32 -21.62 3.80
N ASP A 128 11.00 -22.49 2.83
CA ASP A 128 11.84 -23.67 2.52
C ASP A 128 13.21 -23.24 1.95
N ARG A 129 13.25 -22.18 1.12
CA ARG A 129 14.50 -21.60 0.59
C ARG A 129 15.31 -20.90 1.68
N VAL A 130 14.65 -20.17 2.59
CA VAL A 130 15.29 -19.58 3.78
C VAL A 130 15.92 -20.67 4.63
N ARG A 131 15.16 -21.74 4.90
CA ARG A 131 15.67 -22.90 5.64
C ARG A 131 16.89 -23.52 4.97
N ALA A 132 16.81 -23.79 3.67
CA ALA A 132 17.92 -24.34 2.91
C ALA A 132 19.16 -23.45 2.97
N ARG A 133 19.00 -22.13 2.81
CA ARG A 133 20.12 -21.18 2.87
C ARG A 133 20.76 -21.12 4.25
N VAL A 134 19.96 -21.08 5.32
CA VAL A 134 20.49 -21.08 6.69
C VAL A 134 21.25 -22.38 6.97
N THR A 135 20.70 -23.53 6.58
CA THR A 135 21.39 -24.83 6.72
C THR A 135 22.72 -24.88 5.95
N GLU A 136 22.75 -24.37 4.72
CA GLU A 136 23.96 -24.29 3.90
C GLU A 136 25.05 -23.47 4.60
N VAL A 137 24.73 -22.25 5.03
CA VAL A 137 25.69 -21.35 5.71
C VAL A 137 26.16 -21.94 7.05
N LEU A 138 25.29 -22.59 7.81
CA LEU A 138 25.69 -23.27 9.05
C LEU A 138 26.64 -24.45 8.78
N ALA A 139 26.44 -25.20 7.69
CA ALA A 139 27.36 -26.25 7.29
C ALA A 139 28.72 -25.69 6.87
N GLU A 140 28.75 -24.59 6.11
CA GLU A 140 29.98 -23.86 5.74
C GLU A 140 30.75 -23.34 6.96
N ARG A 141 30.03 -22.92 8.01
CA ARG A 141 30.61 -22.50 9.29
C ARG A 141 31.07 -23.65 10.18
N CYS A 142 30.85 -24.91 9.79
CA CYS A 142 31.02 -26.08 10.66
C CYS A 142 30.20 -25.99 11.96
N ARG A 143 28.98 -25.45 11.87
CA ARG A 143 28.03 -25.23 12.98
C ARG A 143 26.68 -25.93 12.78
N ALA A 144 26.71 -27.11 12.18
CA ALA A 144 25.52 -27.90 11.87
C ALA A 144 24.74 -28.38 13.12
N GLU A 145 25.33 -28.27 14.31
CA GLU A 145 24.67 -28.52 15.59
C GLU A 145 23.74 -27.40 16.05
N LEU A 146 23.86 -26.20 15.49
CA LEU A 146 22.93 -25.10 15.78
C LEU A 146 21.57 -25.38 15.15
N THR A 147 20.51 -25.21 15.93
CA THR A 147 19.13 -25.40 15.48
C THR A 147 18.44 -24.08 15.21
N PHE A 148 17.41 -24.09 14.38
CA PHE A 148 16.58 -22.92 14.10
C PHE A 148 15.23 -23.33 13.52
N ASP A 149 14.26 -22.45 13.66
CA ASP A 149 12.95 -22.57 13.03
C ASP A 149 12.71 -21.45 12.03
N VAL A 150 11.91 -21.74 11.01
CA VAL A 150 11.46 -20.75 10.02
C VAL A 150 9.94 -20.70 10.08
N VAL A 151 9.42 -19.53 10.43
CA VAL A 151 8.01 -19.25 10.65
C VAL A 151 7.53 -18.24 9.62
N SER A 152 6.40 -18.51 8.98
CA SER A 152 5.71 -17.50 8.15
C SER A 152 4.75 -16.69 9.01
N ASN A 153 4.93 -15.37 9.06
CA ASN A 153 4.04 -14.46 9.79
C ASN A 153 3.72 -13.23 8.94
N PRO A 154 2.89 -13.37 7.91
CA PRO A 154 2.61 -12.28 7.00
C PRO A 154 1.95 -11.09 7.71
N GLU A 155 2.24 -9.89 7.23
CA GLU A 155 1.55 -8.67 7.66
C GLU A 155 0.22 -8.46 6.92
N PHE A 156 -0.72 -7.72 7.51
CA PHE A 156 -1.96 -7.28 6.85
C PHE A 156 -2.23 -5.79 7.09
N LEU A 157 -1.17 -5.02 7.31
CA LEU A 157 -1.29 -3.59 7.59
C LEU A 157 -1.59 -2.82 6.30
N LYS A 158 -2.32 -1.72 6.42
CA LYS A 158 -2.50 -0.78 5.31
C LYS A 158 -1.64 0.44 5.63
N GLU A 159 -0.81 0.87 4.68
CA GLU A 159 -0.10 2.16 4.78
C GLU A 159 -1.10 3.30 5.11
N GLY A 160 -0.74 4.25 5.97
CA GLY A 160 -1.64 5.30 6.46
C GLY A 160 -2.63 4.87 7.56
N SER A 161 -2.64 3.59 7.95
CA SER A 161 -3.31 3.08 9.16
C SER A 161 -2.54 1.93 9.82
N ALA A 162 -1.27 1.74 9.49
CA ALA A 162 -0.47 0.58 9.87
C ALA A 162 -0.29 0.48 11.39
N VAL A 163 -0.11 1.61 12.08
CA VAL A 163 -0.04 1.65 13.55
C VAL A 163 -1.33 1.09 14.16
N ALA A 164 -2.49 1.54 13.69
CA ALA A 164 -3.78 1.09 14.20
C ALA A 164 -4.04 -0.39 13.88
N ASP A 165 -3.72 -0.82 12.66
CA ASP A 165 -3.88 -2.21 12.21
C ASP A 165 -2.96 -3.16 13.01
N CYS A 166 -1.73 -2.76 13.34
CA CYS A 166 -0.81 -3.55 14.16
C CYS A 166 -1.21 -3.59 15.65
N GLN A 167 -1.77 -2.50 16.20
CA GLN A 167 -2.23 -2.47 17.59
C GLN A 167 -3.52 -3.27 17.80
N LYS A 168 -4.40 -3.31 16.79
CA LYS A 168 -5.70 -3.99 16.83
C LYS A 168 -5.91 -4.83 15.57
N PRO A 169 -5.09 -5.87 15.34
CA PRO A 169 -5.17 -6.66 14.11
C PRO A 169 -6.48 -7.44 14.08
N ASP A 170 -7.10 -7.61 12.91
CA ASP A 170 -8.27 -8.50 12.79
C ASP A 170 -7.91 -9.95 13.13
N ARG A 171 -6.69 -10.36 12.72
CA ARG A 171 -6.09 -11.68 12.93
C ARG A 171 -4.57 -11.60 12.82
N ILE A 172 -3.88 -12.55 13.44
CA ILE A 172 -2.43 -12.75 13.34
C ILE A 172 -2.21 -14.19 12.84
N LEU A 173 -1.57 -14.36 11.68
CA LEU A 173 -1.31 -15.68 11.13
C LEU A 173 0.07 -16.18 11.56
N ILE A 174 0.17 -17.43 12.00
CA ILE A 174 1.43 -18.09 12.29
C ILE A 174 1.49 -19.38 11.48
N GLY A 175 2.38 -19.41 10.50
CA GLY A 175 2.71 -20.58 9.69
C GLY A 175 3.90 -21.30 10.28
N THR A 176 3.67 -22.42 10.97
CA THR A 176 4.72 -23.34 11.45
C THR A 176 4.10 -24.68 11.84
N GLN A 177 4.90 -25.74 11.87
CA GLN A 177 4.52 -27.04 12.42
C GLN A 177 5.22 -27.35 13.75
N ASP A 178 6.17 -26.50 14.17
CA ASP A 178 6.89 -26.66 15.42
C ASP A 178 6.11 -26.07 16.60
N GLU A 179 5.80 -26.90 17.60
CA GLU A 179 4.96 -26.51 18.75
C GLU A 179 5.65 -25.45 19.61
N HIS A 180 6.97 -25.54 19.79
CA HIS A 180 7.73 -24.56 20.58
C HIS A 180 7.68 -23.17 19.94
N SER A 181 7.86 -23.08 18.63
CA SER A 181 7.73 -21.85 17.85
C SER A 181 6.32 -21.25 17.97
N VAL A 182 5.27 -22.09 18.00
CA VAL A 182 3.89 -21.60 18.24
C VAL A 182 3.79 -20.96 19.63
N GLU A 183 4.31 -21.60 20.67
CA GLU A 183 4.28 -21.07 22.04
C GLU A 183 5.01 -19.73 22.16
N VAL A 184 6.23 -19.65 21.62
CA VAL A 184 7.04 -18.43 21.61
C VAL A 184 6.33 -17.29 20.86
N MET A 185 5.74 -17.58 19.69
CA MET A 185 5.00 -16.58 18.92
C MET A 185 3.67 -16.18 19.60
N ARG A 186 3.03 -17.09 20.34
CA ARG A 186 1.86 -16.76 21.17
C ARG A 186 2.24 -15.84 22.32
N GLU A 187 3.37 -16.05 22.98
CA GLU A 187 3.89 -15.15 24.01
C GLU A 187 4.18 -13.75 23.43
N LEU A 188 4.89 -13.70 22.30
CA LEU A 188 5.21 -12.45 21.60
C LEU A 188 3.94 -11.64 21.29
N TYR A 189 2.88 -12.31 20.82
CA TYR A 189 1.64 -11.64 20.44
C TYR A 189 0.58 -11.56 21.55
N ALA A 190 0.87 -12.06 22.76
CA ALA A 190 -0.09 -12.05 23.88
C ALA A 190 -0.66 -10.66 24.19
N PRO A 191 0.13 -9.56 24.16
CA PRO A 191 -0.39 -8.21 24.42
C PRO A 191 -1.51 -7.77 23.46
N PHE A 192 -1.54 -8.30 22.22
CA PHE A 192 -2.52 -7.94 21.19
C PHE A 192 -3.77 -8.85 21.22
N ASN A 193 -3.74 -9.94 21.99
CA ASN A 193 -4.76 -10.99 22.01
C ASN A 193 -5.56 -11.06 23.33
N ARG A 194 -5.44 -10.06 24.21
CA ARG A 194 -6.06 -10.10 25.55
C ARG A 194 -7.58 -10.25 25.55
N ASN A 195 -8.27 -9.66 24.57
CA ASN A 195 -9.75 -9.62 24.54
C ASN A 195 -10.37 -10.77 23.73
N HIS A 196 -9.67 -11.23 22.69
CA HIS A 196 -10.14 -12.27 21.77
C HIS A 196 -8.90 -12.99 21.23
N ASP A 197 -8.93 -14.32 21.13
CA ASP A 197 -7.85 -15.05 20.44
C ASP A 197 -7.92 -14.72 18.95
N ARG A 198 -6.93 -13.97 18.46
CA ARG A 198 -6.82 -13.58 17.05
C ARG A 198 -5.73 -14.36 16.32
N LEU A 199 -5.06 -15.30 17.01
CA LEU A 199 -4.01 -16.12 16.43
C LEU A 199 -4.62 -17.27 15.64
N ILE A 200 -4.21 -17.38 14.38
CA ILE A 200 -4.57 -18.49 13.52
C ILE A 200 -3.27 -19.21 13.15
N VAL A 201 -3.11 -20.42 13.69
CA VAL A 201 -1.95 -21.28 13.43
C VAL A 201 -2.27 -22.19 12.25
N MET A 202 -1.34 -22.32 11.32
CA MET A 202 -1.43 -23.18 10.13
C MET A 202 -0.03 -23.62 9.70
N ASP A 203 0.07 -24.43 8.64
CA ASP A 203 1.37 -24.74 8.05
C ASP A 203 1.97 -23.51 7.32
N VAL A 204 3.28 -23.53 7.14
CA VAL A 204 4.07 -22.44 6.57
C VAL A 204 3.56 -22.03 5.18
N ARG A 205 3.33 -23.00 4.30
CA ARG A 205 2.92 -22.75 2.90
C ARG A 205 1.52 -22.16 2.83
N SER A 206 0.60 -22.62 3.69
CA SER A 206 -0.73 -22.03 3.83
C SER A 206 -0.68 -20.58 4.33
N ALA A 207 0.22 -20.24 5.25
CA ALA A 207 0.39 -18.87 5.71
C ALA A 207 0.93 -17.94 4.61
N GLU A 208 1.95 -18.39 3.86
CA GLU A 208 2.47 -17.68 2.69
C GLU A 208 1.36 -17.42 1.64
N LEU A 209 0.59 -18.46 1.29
CA LEU A 209 -0.49 -18.35 0.31
C LEU A 209 -1.62 -17.44 0.79
N THR A 210 -1.95 -17.46 2.08
CA THR A 210 -3.06 -16.67 2.64
C THR A 210 -2.83 -15.16 2.42
N LYS A 211 -1.58 -14.69 2.50
CA LYS A 211 -1.26 -13.29 2.22
C LYS A 211 -1.61 -12.88 0.79
N TYR A 212 -1.16 -13.67 -0.19
CA TYR A 212 -1.47 -13.43 -1.60
C TYR A 212 -2.96 -13.55 -1.89
N ALA A 213 -3.61 -14.60 -1.37
CA ALA A 213 -5.03 -14.82 -1.57
C ALA A 213 -5.87 -13.65 -1.02
N ALA A 214 -5.53 -13.12 0.16
CA ALA A 214 -6.20 -11.95 0.73
C ALA A 214 -6.03 -10.70 -0.15
N ASN A 215 -4.80 -10.36 -0.54
CA ASN A 215 -4.54 -9.18 -1.37
C ASN A 215 -5.19 -9.30 -2.75
N CYS A 216 -5.15 -10.48 -3.37
CA CYS A 216 -5.81 -10.76 -4.65
C CYS A 216 -7.33 -10.68 -4.55
N MET A 217 -7.93 -11.16 -3.46
CA MET A 217 -9.37 -11.01 -3.22
C MET A 217 -9.77 -9.53 -3.09
N LEU A 218 -9.01 -8.72 -2.35
CA LEU A 218 -9.27 -7.28 -2.23
C LEU A 218 -9.14 -6.56 -3.59
N ALA A 219 -8.10 -6.86 -4.37
CA ALA A 219 -7.92 -6.35 -5.72
C ALA A 219 -9.06 -6.79 -6.67
N THR A 220 -9.56 -8.02 -6.49
CA THR A 220 -10.70 -8.57 -7.24
C THR A 220 -11.97 -7.79 -6.94
N LYS A 221 -12.28 -7.52 -5.66
CA LYS A 221 -13.46 -6.73 -5.27
C LYS A 221 -13.46 -5.33 -5.91
N ILE A 222 -12.30 -4.66 -5.89
CA ILE A 222 -12.13 -3.34 -6.51
C ILE A 222 -12.34 -3.43 -8.03
N SER A 223 -11.65 -4.36 -8.70
CA SER A 223 -11.70 -4.47 -10.16
C SER A 223 -13.08 -4.90 -10.67
N PHE A 224 -13.74 -5.80 -9.95
CA PHE A 224 -15.13 -6.16 -10.20
C PHE A 224 -16.03 -4.93 -10.11
N MET A 225 -15.95 -4.15 -9.03
CA MET A 225 -16.76 -2.94 -8.90
C MET A 225 -16.44 -1.88 -9.95
N ASN A 226 -15.20 -1.76 -10.39
CA ASN A 226 -14.82 -0.90 -11.51
C ASN A 226 -15.44 -1.36 -12.84
N GLU A 227 -15.50 -2.66 -13.09
CA GLU A 227 -16.17 -3.21 -14.26
C GLU A 227 -17.68 -2.91 -14.24
N ILE A 228 -18.33 -3.15 -13.09
CA ILE A 228 -19.74 -2.83 -12.90
C ILE A 228 -19.98 -1.32 -13.01
N ALA A 229 -19.06 -0.47 -12.54
CA ALA A 229 -19.15 0.97 -12.70
C ALA A 229 -19.17 1.37 -14.18
N ASN A 230 -18.26 0.82 -14.98
CA ASN A 230 -18.20 1.12 -16.42
C ASN A 230 -19.46 0.64 -17.16
N LEU A 231 -20.05 -0.48 -16.73
CA LEU A 231 -21.35 -0.95 -17.21
C LEU A 231 -22.49 -0.02 -16.77
N ALA A 232 -22.49 0.43 -15.52
CA ALA A 232 -23.51 1.34 -14.98
C ALA A 232 -23.61 2.64 -15.79
N GLU A 233 -22.48 3.21 -16.24
CA GLU A 233 -22.49 4.40 -17.12
C GLU A 233 -23.21 4.16 -18.45
N ARG A 234 -23.07 2.96 -19.02
CA ARG A 234 -23.69 2.58 -20.30
C ARG A 234 -25.17 2.24 -20.15
N LEU A 235 -25.56 1.75 -18.98
CA LEU A 235 -26.92 1.34 -18.66
C LEU A 235 -27.75 2.44 -17.99
N GLY A 236 -27.14 3.59 -17.67
CA GLY A 236 -27.80 4.67 -16.94
C GLY A 236 -28.09 4.36 -15.48
N ALA A 237 -27.32 3.45 -14.87
CA ALA A 237 -27.41 3.12 -13.45
C ALA A 237 -26.45 3.96 -12.58
N ASP A 238 -26.68 3.99 -11.27
CA ASP A 238 -25.76 4.59 -10.29
C ASP A 238 -25.02 3.49 -9.52
N ILE A 239 -23.70 3.41 -9.70
CA ILE A 239 -22.85 2.41 -9.06
C ILE A 239 -22.84 2.52 -7.53
N GLU A 240 -23.05 3.70 -6.94
CA GLU A 240 -23.12 3.84 -5.49
C GLU A 240 -24.39 3.22 -4.93
N ALA A 241 -25.51 3.30 -5.67
CA ALA A 241 -26.74 2.60 -5.31
C ALA A 241 -26.56 1.07 -5.43
N VAL A 242 -25.90 0.60 -6.51
CA VAL A 242 -25.55 -0.82 -6.68
C VAL A 242 -24.65 -1.31 -5.54
N ARG A 243 -23.61 -0.55 -5.19
CA ARG A 243 -22.69 -0.84 -4.08
C ARG A 243 -23.45 -1.00 -2.76
N GLN A 244 -24.39 -0.11 -2.45
CA GLN A 244 -25.22 -0.22 -1.25
C GLN A 244 -26.11 -1.48 -1.30
N GLY A 245 -26.73 -1.75 -2.47
CA GLY A 245 -27.55 -2.94 -2.68
C GLY A 245 -26.77 -4.24 -2.41
N ILE A 246 -25.66 -4.45 -3.10
CA ILE A 246 -24.88 -5.70 -2.94
C ILE A 246 -24.15 -5.77 -1.59
N GLY A 247 -23.67 -4.63 -1.06
CA GLY A 247 -22.93 -4.57 0.19
C GLY A 247 -23.79 -4.87 1.43
N SER A 248 -25.10 -4.71 1.32
CA SER A 248 -26.07 -5.08 2.35
C SER A 248 -26.18 -6.58 2.60
N ASP A 249 -25.71 -7.40 1.67
CA ASP A 249 -25.55 -8.83 1.87
C ASP A 249 -24.29 -9.09 2.70
N PRO A 250 -24.40 -9.67 3.92
CA PRO A 250 -23.25 -9.91 4.78
C PRO A 250 -22.23 -10.91 4.20
N ARG A 251 -22.60 -11.68 3.17
CA ARG A 251 -21.67 -12.57 2.46
C ARG A 251 -20.69 -11.79 1.56
N ILE A 252 -21.06 -10.57 1.17
CA ILE A 252 -20.25 -9.66 0.35
C ILE A 252 -19.60 -8.59 1.24
N GLY A 253 -20.41 -7.96 2.09
CA GLY A 253 -20.02 -6.87 2.99
C GLY A 253 -19.71 -5.55 2.27
N TYR A 254 -19.65 -4.46 3.05
CA TYR A 254 -19.50 -3.09 2.52
C TYR A 254 -18.07 -2.66 2.18
N HIS A 255 -17.07 -3.43 2.60
CA HIS A 255 -15.67 -3.02 2.48
C HIS A 255 -15.08 -3.37 1.11
N PHE A 256 -14.18 -2.52 0.61
CA PHE A 256 -13.42 -2.72 -0.64
C PHE A 256 -14.28 -2.87 -1.91
N ILE A 257 -15.49 -2.31 -1.90
CA ILE A 257 -16.39 -2.27 -3.06
C ILE A 257 -16.63 -0.84 -3.57
N TYR A 258 -15.69 0.06 -3.33
CA TYR A 258 -15.75 1.43 -3.83
C TYR A 258 -15.13 1.49 -5.24
N PRO A 259 -15.93 1.77 -6.29
CA PRO A 259 -15.39 1.96 -7.62
C PRO A 259 -14.60 3.28 -7.71
N GLY A 260 -13.72 3.36 -8.70
CA GLY A 260 -12.94 4.56 -8.97
C GLY A 260 -12.00 4.37 -10.14
N ILE A 261 -10.81 4.94 -10.03
CA ILE A 261 -9.81 4.99 -11.12
C ILE A 261 -8.74 3.89 -11.00
N GLY A 262 -9.12 2.76 -10.41
CA GLY A 262 -8.23 1.66 -10.15
C GLY A 262 -7.51 1.73 -8.80
N TYR A 263 -6.88 0.62 -8.44
CA TYR A 263 -5.99 0.49 -7.30
C TYR A 263 -4.52 0.70 -7.73
N GLY A 264 -3.70 1.10 -6.76
CA GLY A 264 -2.25 1.25 -6.90
C GLY A 264 -1.54 0.80 -5.64
N GLY A 265 -0.41 1.44 -5.34
CA GLY A 265 0.39 1.17 -4.15
C GLY A 265 1.37 0.04 -4.33
N SER A 266 2.16 -0.18 -3.28
CA SER A 266 3.26 -1.13 -3.26
C SER A 266 2.83 -2.59 -3.19
N CYS A 267 1.61 -2.90 -2.72
CA CYS A 267 1.18 -4.28 -2.45
C CYS A 267 0.35 -4.91 -3.59
N PHE A 268 -0.84 -4.38 -3.89
CA PHE A 268 -1.78 -5.10 -4.78
C PHE A 268 -1.25 -5.38 -6.18
N PRO A 269 -0.67 -4.41 -6.92
CA PRO A 269 -0.19 -4.66 -8.28
C PRO A 269 0.92 -5.72 -8.31
N LYS A 270 1.90 -5.65 -7.39
CA LYS A 270 3.00 -6.62 -7.36
C LYS A 270 2.52 -8.00 -6.91
N ASP A 271 1.63 -8.07 -5.92
CA ASP A 271 1.21 -9.35 -5.34
C ASP A 271 0.30 -10.12 -6.30
N VAL A 272 -0.58 -9.42 -7.04
CA VAL A 272 -1.40 -10.04 -8.09
C VAL A 272 -0.50 -10.61 -9.19
N LYS A 273 0.48 -9.83 -9.68
CA LYS A 273 1.45 -10.27 -10.70
C LYS A 273 2.27 -11.49 -10.23
N ALA A 274 2.82 -11.41 -9.02
CA ALA A 274 3.61 -12.50 -8.47
C ALA A 274 2.80 -13.79 -8.26
N LEU A 275 1.52 -13.70 -7.87
CA LEU A 275 0.66 -14.89 -7.79
C LEU A 275 0.28 -15.43 -9.17
N ILE A 276 0.04 -14.56 -10.16
CA ILE A 276 -0.17 -15.00 -11.56
C ILE A 276 1.06 -15.76 -12.04
N ARG A 277 2.26 -15.23 -11.81
CA ARG A 277 3.52 -15.87 -12.19
C ARG A 277 3.73 -17.21 -11.48
N THR A 278 3.51 -17.26 -10.16
CA THR A 278 3.57 -18.50 -9.38
C THR A 278 2.60 -19.56 -9.94
N ALA A 279 1.40 -19.15 -10.35
CA ALA A 279 0.44 -20.06 -10.99
C ALA A 279 0.96 -20.59 -12.33
N GLU A 280 1.54 -19.75 -13.17
CA GLU A 280 2.10 -20.16 -14.47
C GLU A 280 3.28 -21.13 -14.32
N GLU A 281 4.16 -20.90 -13.34
CA GLU A 281 5.29 -21.79 -13.02
C GLU A 281 4.85 -23.19 -12.56
N THR A 282 3.65 -23.29 -12.00
CA THR A 282 3.03 -24.57 -11.61
C THR A 282 2.13 -25.16 -12.70
N GLY A 283 2.05 -24.53 -13.87
CA GLY A 283 1.21 -24.98 -14.99
C GLY A 283 -0.29 -24.68 -14.82
N PHE A 284 -0.67 -23.77 -13.92
CA PHE A 284 -2.06 -23.36 -13.67
C PHE A 284 -2.38 -22.00 -14.29
N ASP A 285 -3.46 -21.92 -15.08
CA ASP A 285 -3.91 -20.66 -15.68
C ASP A 285 -4.89 -19.90 -14.77
N SER A 286 -4.39 -18.88 -14.08
CA SER A 286 -5.14 -18.05 -13.12
C SER A 286 -6.02 -16.98 -13.80
N ARG A 287 -6.98 -17.41 -14.62
CA ARG A 287 -7.84 -16.54 -15.47
C ARG A 287 -8.48 -15.35 -14.74
N VAL A 288 -8.96 -15.57 -13.52
CA VAL A 288 -9.60 -14.50 -12.73
C VAL A 288 -8.58 -13.41 -12.39
N LEU A 289 -7.38 -13.78 -11.95
CA LEU A 289 -6.35 -12.80 -11.55
C LEU A 289 -5.85 -12.00 -12.76
N LYS A 290 -5.67 -12.66 -13.91
CA LYS A 290 -5.32 -12.00 -15.18
C LYS A 290 -6.37 -10.97 -15.60
N ALA A 291 -7.66 -11.31 -15.45
CA ALA A 291 -8.76 -10.39 -15.73
C ALA A 291 -8.78 -9.20 -14.76
N VAL A 292 -8.52 -9.43 -13.46
CA VAL A 292 -8.43 -8.39 -12.43
C VAL A 292 -7.31 -7.39 -12.77
N GLU A 293 -6.12 -7.89 -13.12
CA GLU A 293 -4.99 -7.06 -13.51
C GLU A 293 -5.31 -6.21 -14.75
N ALA A 294 -5.78 -6.85 -15.83
CA ALA A 294 -6.11 -6.17 -17.08
C ALA A 294 -7.19 -5.09 -16.88
N ARG A 295 -8.24 -5.40 -16.12
CA ARG A 295 -9.32 -4.46 -15.79
C ARG A 295 -8.80 -3.25 -15.03
N ASN A 296 -7.88 -3.46 -14.08
CA ASN A 296 -7.27 -2.36 -13.33
C ASN A 296 -6.38 -1.48 -14.21
N ALA A 297 -5.55 -2.06 -15.07
CA ALA A 297 -4.70 -1.33 -16.01
C ALA A 297 -5.53 -0.40 -16.90
N GLU A 298 -6.62 -0.93 -17.48
CA GLU A 298 -7.55 -0.11 -18.27
C GLU A 298 -8.28 0.93 -17.42
N GLN A 299 -8.67 0.61 -16.17
CA GLN A 299 -9.40 1.53 -15.30
C GLN A 299 -8.59 2.80 -14.96
N LYS A 300 -7.26 2.70 -14.85
CA LYS A 300 -6.38 3.87 -14.64
C LYS A 300 -6.48 4.90 -15.78
N THR A 301 -6.98 4.51 -16.96
CA THR A 301 -7.16 5.41 -18.11
C THR A 301 -8.51 6.13 -18.12
N THR A 302 -9.46 5.73 -17.27
CA THR A 302 -10.86 6.21 -17.30
C THR A 302 -10.97 7.73 -17.19
N LEU A 303 -10.21 8.38 -16.30
CA LEU A 303 -10.26 9.85 -16.16
C LEU A 303 -9.75 10.56 -17.41
N PHE A 304 -8.62 10.11 -17.96
CA PHE A 304 -8.08 10.69 -19.18
C PHE A 304 -9.09 10.58 -20.33
N GLN A 305 -9.76 9.44 -20.49
CA GLN A 305 -10.80 9.27 -21.52
C GLN A 305 -11.99 10.22 -21.33
N LYS A 306 -12.43 10.46 -20.08
CA LYS A 306 -13.50 11.44 -19.77
C LYS A 306 -13.07 12.86 -20.09
N ILE A 307 -11.85 13.24 -19.72
CA ILE A 307 -11.26 14.56 -20.03
C ILE A 307 -11.16 14.74 -21.55
N HIS A 308 -10.54 13.78 -22.24
CA HIS A 308 -10.39 13.79 -23.69
C HIS A 308 -11.74 13.93 -24.40
N ARG A 309 -12.77 13.20 -23.96
CA ARG A 309 -14.12 13.31 -24.51
C ARG A 309 -14.76 14.69 -24.28
N HIS A 310 -14.64 15.23 -23.08
CA HIS A 310 -15.23 16.54 -22.74
C HIS A 310 -14.65 17.67 -23.59
N TYR A 311 -13.33 17.67 -23.80
CA TYR A 311 -12.64 18.70 -24.59
C TYR A 311 -12.48 18.34 -26.08
N GLY A 312 -13.17 17.30 -26.58
CA GLY A 312 -13.10 16.91 -28.00
C GLY A 312 -11.70 16.52 -28.49
N GLY A 313 -10.81 16.09 -27.60
CA GLY A 313 -9.41 15.77 -27.90
C GLY A 313 -8.45 16.96 -27.92
N GLU A 314 -8.94 18.19 -27.79
CA GLU A 314 -8.11 19.41 -27.81
C GLU A 314 -7.52 19.69 -26.43
N LEU A 315 -6.52 18.91 -26.03
CA LEU A 315 -5.87 19.03 -24.70
C LEU A 315 -4.59 19.89 -24.70
N ALA A 316 -3.99 20.10 -25.88
CA ALA A 316 -2.75 20.86 -26.01
C ALA A 316 -2.90 22.29 -25.46
N GLY A 317 -1.99 22.68 -24.56
CA GLY A 317 -1.99 24.00 -23.91
C GLY A 317 -3.02 24.17 -22.79
N ARG A 318 -3.95 23.22 -22.59
CA ARG A 318 -4.85 23.24 -21.43
C ARG A 318 -4.13 22.93 -20.14
N THR A 319 -4.67 23.39 -19.03
CA THR A 319 -4.10 23.15 -17.70
C THR A 319 -5.11 22.46 -16.80
N PHE A 320 -4.71 21.35 -16.18
CA PHE A 320 -5.58 20.58 -15.28
C PHE A 320 -5.09 20.70 -13.84
N ALA A 321 -5.99 21.08 -12.94
CA ALA A 321 -5.74 21.06 -11.51
C ALA A 321 -5.93 19.64 -10.99
N LEU A 322 -4.93 19.05 -10.34
CA LEU A 322 -5.00 17.71 -9.76
C LEU A 322 -5.03 17.81 -8.23
N TRP A 323 -6.07 17.23 -7.63
CA TRP A 323 -6.15 17.00 -6.19
C TRP A 323 -5.88 15.53 -5.89
N GLY A 324 -4.74 15.27 -5.25
CA GLY A 324 -4.26 13.94 -4.93
C GLY A 324 -3.23 13.41 -5.92
N LEU A 325 -2.11 12.93 -5.37
CA LEU A 325 -0.97 12.34 -6.08
C LEU A 325 -0.62 10.97 -5.50
N ALA A 326 -0.71 10.78 -4.19
CA ALA A 326 -0.52 9.48 -3.54
C ALA A 326 -1.53 8.43 -4.08
N PHE A 327 -1.20 7.15 -4.02
CA PHE A 327 -2.11 6.10 -4.52
C PHE A 327 -3.41 5.97 -3.70
N LYS A 328 -3.36 6.41 -2.43
CA LYS A 328 -4.48 6.50 -1.48
C LYS A 328 -4.19 7.61 -0.44
N PRO A 329 -5.16 8.02 0.38
CA PRO A 329 -4.93 8.99 1.45
C PRO A 329 -3.98 8.48 2.55
N ASN A 330 -3.44 9.42 3.32
CA ASN A 330 -2.58 9.23 4.50
C ASN A 330 -1.24 8.55 4.23
N THR A 331 -0.68 8.72 3.03
CA THR A 331 0.66 8.25 2.67
C THR A 331 1.26 9.17 1.61
N ASP A 332 2.58 9.18 1.52
CA ASP A 332 3.37 9.82 0.47
C ASP A 332 3.68 8.86 -0.71
N ASP A 333 3.30 7.59 -0.62
CA ASP A 333 3.63 6.58 -1.62
C ASP A 333 2.93 6.83 -2.97
N MET A 334 3.73 6.90 -4.03
CA MET A 334 3.28 7.07 -5.42
C MET A 334 3.56 5.85 -6.29
N ARG A 335 4.02 4.72 -5.73
CA ARG A 335 4.17 3.47 -6.49
C ARG A 335 2.82 3.05 -7.05
N GLU A 336 2.78 2.80 -8.36
CA GLU A 336 1.58 2.38 -9.09
C GLU A 336 0.36 3.31 -8.94
N ALA A 337 0.55 4.56 -8.50
CA ALA A 337 -0.55 5.49 -8.26
C ALA A 337 -1.28 5.84 -9.57
N PRO A 338 -2.64 5.84 -9.60
CA PRO A 338 -3.40 6.24 -10.78
C PRO A 338 -3.11 7.67 -11.26
N SER A 339 -2.67 8.56 -10.36
CA SER A 339 -2.20 9.91 -10.67
C SER A 339 -1.09 9.93 -11.71
N ARG A 340 -0.17 8.97 -11.64
CA ARG A 340 0.98 8.88 -12.56
C ARG A 340 0.54 8.60 -13.98
N VAL A 341 -0.33 7.59 -14.14
CA VAL A 341 -0.92 7.24 -15.45
C VAL A 341 -1.67 8.43 -16.05
N LEU A 342 -2.44 9.15 -15.23
CA LEU A 342 -3.17 10.33 -15.67
C LEU A 342 -2.24 11.48 -16.08
N MET A 343 -1.26 11.84 -15.24
CA MET A 343 -0.33 12.93 -15.51
C MET A 343 0.47 12.66 -16.78
N GLU A 344 1.01 11.45 -16.93
CA GLU A 344 1.78 11.03 -18.10
C GLU A 344 0.95 11.11 -19.38
N ALA A 345 -0.30 10.66 -19.35
CA ALA A 345 -1.22 10.77 -20.50
C ALA A 345 -1.57 12.23 -20.84
N LEU A 346 -1.76 13.09 -19.83
CA LEU A 346 -2.03 14.52 -20.04
C LEU A 346 -0.82 15.24 -20.67
N TRP A 347 0.38 14.98 -20.20
CA TRP A 347 1.60 15.55 -20.79
C TRP A 347 1.83 15.06 -22.21
N GLN A 348 1.61 13.77 -22.49
CA GLN A 348 1.66 13.23 -23.86
C GLN A 348 0.67 13.91 -24.80
N ALA A 349 -0.48 14.35 -24.29
CA ALA A 349 -1.47 15.12 -25.05
C ALA A 349 -1.18 16.63 -25.12
N GLY A 350 -0.02 17.09 -24.62
CA GLY A 350 0.40 18.49 -24.64
C GLY A 350 -0.27 19.38 -23.59
N ALA A 351 -0.94 18.79 -22.59
CA ALA A 351 -1.54 19.53 -21.48
C ALA A 351 -0.51 19.82 -20.38
N ARG A 352 -0.87 20.70 -19.46
CA ARG A 352 -0.12 21.04 -18.24
C ARG A 352 -0.86 20.57 -17.01
N VAL A 353 -0.13 20.24 -15.97
CA VAL A 353 -0.66 19.80 -14.67
C VAL A 353 -0.29 20.81 -13.59
N GLN A 354 -1.27 21.23 -12.80
CA GLN A 354 -1.06 21.93 -11.53
C GLN A 354 -1.56 21.00 -10.42
N ALA A 355 -0.70 20.49 -9.56
CA ALA A 355 -1.09 19.47 -8.58
C ALA A 355 -0.92 19.93 -7.14
N PHE A 356 -1.77 19.37 -6.28
CA PHE A 356 -1.63 19.43 -4.83
C PHE A 356 -1.92 18.05 -4.23
N ASP A 357 -1.04 17.61 -3.36
CA ASP A 357 -1.22 16.50 -2.43
C ASP A 357 -0.70 16.93 -1.06
N PRO A 358 -1.34 16.56 0.06
CA PRO A 358 -0.85 16.92 1.39
C PRO A 358 0.54 16.36 1.71
N GLU A 359 0.89 15.17 1.22
CA GLU A 359 2.09 14.43 1.65
C GLU A 359 3.00 13.99 0.50
N ALA A 360 2.46 13.68 -0.69
CA ALA A 360 3.22 13.10 -1.79
C ALA A 360 3.95 14.12 -2.70
N MET A 361 4.05 15.38 -2.30
CA MET A 361 4.67 16.44 -3.14
C MET A 361 6.18 16.22 -3.30
N GLY A 362 6.87 15.84 -2.22
CA GLY A 362 8.30 15.53 -2.26
C GLY A 362 8.60 14.31 -3.13
N GLU A 363 7.78 13.27 -3.02
CA GLU A 363 7.92 12.06 -3.83
C GLU A 363 7.62 12.33 -5.31
N THR A 364 6.63 13.15 -5.62
CA THR A 364 6.35 13.60 -7.00
C THR A 364 7.55 14.32 -7.59
N GLN A 365 8.15 15.24 -6.81
CA GLN A 365 9.32 16.00 -7.22
C GLN A 365 10.55 15.10 -7.45
N ARG A 366 10.71 14.05 -6.64
CA ARG A 366 11.76 13.04 -6.79
C ARG A 366 11.58 12.21 -8.06
N LEU A 367 10.35 11.78 -8.35
CA LEU A 367 10.03 10.92 -9.50
C LEU A 367 10.12 11.65 -10.85
N TYR A 368 9.63 12.89 -10.92
CA TYR A 368 9.47 13.61 -12.19
C TYR A 368 10.46 14.75 -12.40
N GLY A 369 11.22 15.15 -11.37
CA GLY A 369 12.14 16.27 -11.46
C GLY A 369 11.44 17.60 -11.74
N GLN A 370 12.20 18.60 -12.17
CA GLN A 370 11.65 19.88 -12.61
C GLN A 370 11.14 19.75 -14.05
N ARG A 371 9.93 20.25 -14.31
CA ARG A 371 9.33 20.25 -15.65
C ARG A 371 8.49 21.51 -15.86
N ASP A 372 8.47 22.02 -17.10
CA ASP A 372 7.68 23.22 -17.44
C ASP A 372 6.17 22.97 -17.53
N ASP A 373 5.77 21.69 -17.64
CA ASP A 373 4.39 21.22 -17.76
C ASP A 373 3.82 20.65 -16.45
N LEU A 374 4.55 20.79 -15.33
CA LEU A 374 4.13 20.40 -13.98
C LEU A 374 4.38 21.54 -12.98
N ALA A 375 3.34 21.97 -12.28
CA ALA A 375 3.45 22.88 -11.14
C ALA A 375 2.93 22.22 -9.85
N LEU A 376 3.79 22.10 -8.84
CA LEU A 376 3.45 21.60 -7.52
C LEU A 376 3.06 22.79 -6.62
N SER A 377 1.78 22.87 -6.25
CA SER A 377 1.22 24.01 -5.52
C SER A 377 1.28 23.80 -4.01
N GLY A 378 1.54 24.84 -3.23
CA GLY A 378 1.59 24.75 -1.77
C GLY A 378 0.23 24.55 -1.08
N THR A 379 -0.87 24.82 -1.78
CA THR A 379 -2.24 24.58 -1.28
C THR A 379 -3.15 24.04 -2.37
N LYS A 380 -4.23 23.35 -1.96
CA LYS A 380 -5.26 22.84 -2.88
C LYS A 380 -5.93 23.96 -3.68
N GLU A 381 -6.07 25.16 -3.10
CA GLU A 381 -6.67 26.32 -3.76
C GLU A 381 -5.73 26.94 -4.80
N ALA A 382 -4.41 26.95 -4.53
CA ALA A 382 -3.43 27.48 -5.45
C ALA A 382 -3.37 26.69 -6.77
N ALA A 383 -3.53 25.36 -6.69
CA ALA A 383 -3.57 24.47 -7.85
C ALA A 383 -4.72 24.74 -8.83
N LEU A 384 -5.75 25.46 -8.40
CA LEU A 384 -6.94 25.73 -9.22
C LEU A 384 -6.74 26.90 -10.19
N ARG A 385 -5.74 27.77 -9.94
CA ARG A 385 -5.67 29.10 -10.54
C ARG A 385 -5.52 29.02 -12.06
N GLY A 386 -6.58 29.39 -12.78
CA GLY A 386 -6.59 29.40 -14.23
C GLY A 386 -6.56 28.00 -14.86
N ALA A 387 -6.85 26.95 -14.09
CA ALA A 387 -7.00 25.61 -14.63
C ALA A 387 -8.31 25.49 -15.42
N ASP A 388 -8.30 24.71 -16.50
CA ASP A 388 -9.43 24.42 -17.35
C ASP A 388 -10.46 23.50 -16.66
N ALA A 389 -10.01 22.60 -15.79
CA ALA A 389 -10.84 21.76 -14.92
C ALA A 389 -10.07 21.32 -13.66
N LEU A 390 -10.84 20.91 -12.65
CA LEU A 390 -10.34 20.16 -11.50
C LEU A 390 -10.47 18.65 -11.76
N VAL A 391 -9.44 17.89 -11.38
CA VAL A 391 -9.40 16.43 -11.42
C VAL A 391 -9.07 15.90 -10.04
N ILE A 392 -9.97 15.10 -9.46
CA ILE A 392 -9.80 14.49 -8.15
C ILE A 392 -9.34 13.05 -8.34
N VAL A 393 -8.15 12.75 -7.83
CA VAL A 393 -7.47 11.47 -8.04
C VAL A 393 -7.34 10.68 -6.73
N THR A 394 -7.24 11.36 -5.59
CA THR A 394 -7.08 10.72 -4.27
C THR A 394 -7.99 11.39 -3.25
N GLU A 395 -8.76 10.59 -2.51
CA GLU A 395 -9.88 10.99 -1.64
C GLU A 395 -9.46 11.53 -0.26
N TRP A 396 -8.43 12.37 -0.23
CA TRP A 396 -7.97 13.02 1.00
C TRP A 396 -9.11 13.75 1.71
N GLN A 397 -9.09 13.70 3.05
CA GLN A 397 -10.16 14.28 3.87
C GLN A 397 -10.37 15.78 3.57
N CYS A 398 -9.30 16.52 3.31
CA CYS A 398 -9.35 17.94 3.01
C CYS A 398 -10.07 18.27 1.69
N PHE A 399 -10.32 17.30 0.80
CA PHE A 399 -11.04 17.51 -0.47
C PHE A 399 -12.54 17.24 -0.37
N ARG A 400 -13.02 16.65 0.74
CA ARG A 400 -14.43 16.23 0.88
C ARG A 400 -15.42 17.38 1.04
N ALA A 401 -14.96 18.52 1.55
CA ALA A 401 -15.78 19.71 1.78
C ALA A 401 -15.10 20.97 1.20
N PRO A 402 -15.05 21.12 -0.14
CA PRO A 402 -14.44 22.29 -0.76
C PRO A 402 -15.38 23.50 -0.75
N ASP A 403 -14.80 24.69 -0.87
CA ASP A 403 -15.56 25.89 -1.22
C ASP A 403 -15.86 25.89 -2.72
N PHE A 404 -17.09 25.52 -3.08
CA PHE A 404 -17.53 25.48 -4.48
C PHE A 404 -17.64 26.86 -5.13
N ALA A 405 -17.81 27.95 -4.36
CA ALA A 405 -17.79 29.29 -4.94
C ALA A 405 -16.37 29.65 -5.38
N LEU A 406 -15.37 29.34 -4.54
CA LEU A 406 -13.96 29.49 -4.87
C LEU A 406 -13.55 28.63 -6.08
N LEU A 407 -14.02 27.37 -6.15
CA LEU A 407 -13.77 26.51 -7.33
C LEU A 407 -14.24 27.18 -8.63
N ARG A 408 -15.44 27.77 -8.62
CA ARG A 408 -15.99 28.44 -9.80
C ARG A 408 -15.23 29.73 -10.16
N GLU A 409 -14.76 30.46 -9.16
CA GLU A 409 -13.97 31.69 -9.36
C GLU A 409 -12.58 31.38 -9.96
N ARG A 410 -11.94 30.30 -9.49
CA ARG A 410 -10.53 30.01 -9.82
C ARG A 410 -10.34 29.22 -11.11
N LEU A 411 -11.28 28.33 -11.43
CA LEU A 411 -11.26 27.57 -12.67
C LEU A 411 -11.74 28.43 -13.85
N LYS A 412 -11.19 28.21 -15.05
CA LYS A 412 -11.67 28.86 -16.29
C LYS A 412 -13.10 28.42 -16.65
N ALA A 413 -13.45 27.19 -16.28
CA ALA A 413 -14.78 26.63 -16.46
C ALA A 413 -15.15 25.77 -15.23
N PRO A 414 -16.43 25.71 -14.84
CA PRO A 414 -16.88 24.91 -13.69
C PRO A 414 -16.95 23.43 -14.07
N VAL A 415 -15.79 22.80 -14.33
CA VAL A 415 -15.67 21.40 -14.73
C VAL A 415 -14.87 20.62 -13.69
N ILE A 416 -15.42 19.48 -13.26
CA ILE A 416 -14.77 18.58 -12.31
C ILE A 416 -14.83 17.14 -12.84
N PHE A 417 -13.69 16.47 -12.85
CA PHE A 417 -13.58 15.02 -13.07
C PHE A 417 -13.19 14.36 -11.75
N ASP A 418 -14.08 13.54 -11.19
CA ASP A 418 -13.90 12.91 -9.89
C ASP A 418 -13.70 11.40 -10.04
N GLY A 419 -12.46 10.96 -9.80
CA GLY A 419 -12.08 9.56 -9.84
C GLY A 419 -12.47 8.74 -8.60
N ARG A 420 -13.03 9.38 -7.57
CA ARG A 420 -13.30 8.81 -6.25
C ARG A 420 -14.73 9.03 -5.75
N ASN A 421 -15.61 9.58 -6.59
CA ASN A 421 -17.03 9.79 -6.30
C ASN A 421 -17.28 10.56 -4.99
N LEU A 422 -16.49 11.60 -4.69
CA LEU A 422 -16.62 12.37 -3.46
C LEU A 422 -17.92 13.16 -3.36
N TYR A 423 -18.43 13.65 -4.50
CA TYR A 423 -19.55 14.57 -4.53
C TYR A 423 -20.80 13.96 -5.17
N GLU A 424 -21.96 14.43 -4.71
CA GLU A 424 -23.26 14.04 -5.26
C GLU A 424 -23.55 14.76 -6.60
N PRO A 425 -23.82 14.05 -7.71
CA PRO A 425 -24.06 14.65 -9.02
C PRO A 425 -25.16 15.72 -9.02
N SER A 426 -26.25 15.50 -8.27
CA SER A 426 -27.38 16.43 -8.20
C SER A 426 -27.01 17.76 -7.54
N ARG A 427 -26.14 17.70 -6.52
CA ARG A 427 -25.60 18.88 -5.83
C ARG A 427 -24.61 19.64 -6.70
N MET A 428 -23.82 18.93 -7.50
CA MET A 428 -22.88 19.57 -8.43
C MET A 428 -23.60 20.27 -9.59
N ALA A 429 -24.62 19.62 -10.15
CA ALA A 429 -25.46 20.19 -11.21
C ALA A 429 -26.21 21.45 -10.75
N SER A 430 -26.76 21.46 -9.52
CA SER A 430 -27.41 22.66 -8.95
C SER A 430 -26.42 23.78 -8.63
N LYS A 431 -25.14 23.44 -8.46
CA LYS A 431 -24.03 24.38 -8.35
C LYS A 431 -23.39 24.67 -9.71
N GLY A 432 -24.04 24.40 -10.84
CA GLY A 432 -23.53 24.82 -12.14
C GLY A 432 -22.23 24.16 -12.58
N PHE A 433 -21.86 23.00 -12.02
CA PHE A 433 -20.66 22.27 -12.43
C PHE A 433 -21.00 21.16 -13.41
N ALA A 434 -20.22 21.06 -14.49
CA ALA A 434 -20.13 19.84 -15.27
C ALA A 434 -19.30 18.83 -14.47
N TYR A 435 -19.99 17.87 -13.84
CA TYR A 435 -19.37 16.91 -12.94
C TYR A 435 -19.37 15.51 -13.54
N TYR A 436 -18.17 14.97 -13.73
CA TYR A 436 -17.94 13.64 -14.27
C TYR A 436 -17.38 12.73 -13.19
N SER A 437 -18.19 11.82 -12.70
CA SER A 437 -17.78 10.79 -11.73
C SER A 437 -17.58 9.42 -12.42
N VAL A 438 -17.27 8.39 -11.64
CA VAL A 438 -17.11 7.00 -12.10
C VAL A 438 -18.38 6.21 -11.80
N GLY A 439 -19.03 5.68 -12.83
CA GLY A 439 -20.17 4.77 -12.69
C GLY A 439 -21.49 5.42 -12.27
N ARG A 440 -21.61 6.75 -12.30
CA ARG A 440 -22.83 7.47 -11.91
C ARG A 440 -23.35 8.34 -13.06
N PRO A 441 -24.67 8.60 -13.13
CA PRO A 441 -25.25 9.42 -14.20
C PRO A 441 -24.66 10.83 -14.25
N PHE A 442 -24.34 11.30 -15.46
CA PHE A 442 -24.08 12.70 -15.70
C PHE A 442 -25.40 13.48 -15.65
N LEU A 443 -25.46 14.53 -14.81
CA LEU A 443 -26.61 15.42 -14.74
C LEU A 443 -26.26 16.75 -15.39
N PRO A 444 -27.05 17.24 -16.36
CA PRO A 444 -26.79 18.52 -17.00
C PRO A 444 -26.87 19.65 -15.98
N VAL A 445 -26.06 20.69 -16.21
CA VAL A 445 -26.06 21.90 -15.39
C VAL A 445 -27.47 22.51 -15.38
N LYS A 446 -28.01 22.72 -14.18
CA LYS A 446 -29.26 23.48 -14.04
C LYS A 446 -28.91 24.96 -14.19
N VAL A 447 -29.36 25.56 -15.28
CA VAL A 447 -29.38 27.02 -15.39
C VAL A 447 -30.37 27.51 -14.34
N ALA A 448 -29.95 28.40 -13.45
CA ALA A 448 -30.88 29.06 -12.56
C ALA A 448 -31.74 30.00 -13.41
N ASP A 449 -33.06 29.75 -13.43
CA ASP A 449 -34.05 30.67 -13.98
C ASP A 449 -34.04 32.02 -13.25
#